data_AF-A0A850HP67-F1
#
_entry.id   AF-A0A850HP67-F1
#
_cell.length_a   1.000
_cell.length_b   1.000
_cell.length_c   1.000
_cell.angle_alpha   90.00
_cell.angle_beta   90.00
_cell.angle_gamma   90.00
#
_symmetry.space_group_name_H-M   'P 1'
#
loop_
_entity.id
_entity.type
_entity.pdbx_description
1 polymer ?
#
loop_
_entity_poly.entity_id
_entity_poly.type
_entity_poly.pdbx_seq_one_letter_code
_entity_poly.pdbx_strand_id
1 'polypeptide(L)'
;MATSEDHIALAAEYALGTLDAEERAQVETMMAVDAEFAALVQAWEFRLGPLNQMVGSVEPRPVVWDNIKAAIGHASAPQAPLVLPETPAATVTPPPPKPIMDDSEFGSAFDPDEPQQPPAIRQPTEIRRPRVTFGDSNVVALTSRVKRWRGIASAATAIAAALLVTLSLQIFRPDALPNAIRPKPRIQTVEVKTPAPAFAPSAQYVALLQGQNGGPAFILTIDGATKNFTVRKVGAPSEPGKSFELWLISDKLPQPRSLGVIGADDFTARPVLSGYDPDVINGATYAVTVEQAGGSPNGQPTSAPIFTGKLIETVPGAPGSTPR
;
A
#
# COMPACT_ATOMS: atom_id res chain seq x y z
N MET A 1 6.22 -2.08 -11.43
CA MET A 1 7.04 -1.24 -12.36
C MET A 1 8.14 -0.59 -11.50
N ALA A 2 8.66 0.61 -11.80
CA ALA A 2 9.28 1.38 -10.72
C ALA A 2 8.15 1.95 -9.86
N THR A 3 7.99 1.49 -8.62
CA THR A 3 7.04 2.09 -7.69
C THR A 3 7.45 3.55 -7.44
N SER A 4 6.51 4.49 -7.48
CA SER A 4 6.84 5.89 -7.16
C SER A 4 7.24 6.02 -5.69
N GLU A 5 8.08 7.01 -5.41
CA GLU A 5 8.48 7.36 -4.04
C GLU A 5 7.24 7.72 -3.19
N ASP A 6 6.26 8.40 -3.81
CA ASP A 6 4.96 8.72 -3.25
C ASP A 6 4.17 7.48 -2.80
N HIS A 7 4.17 6.40 -3.59
CA HIS A 7 3.49 5.14 -3.21
C HIS A 7 4.19 4.44 -2.04
N ILE A 8 5.52 4.54 -1.94
CA ILE A 8 6.28 3.95 -0.82
C ILE A 8 6.00 4.71 0.47
N ALA A 9 5.90 6.04 0.40
CA ALA A 9 5.53 6.90 1.54
C ALA A 9 4.07 6.64 1.98
N LEU A 10 3.12 6.70 1.05
CA LEU A 10 1.70 6.48 1.31
C LEU A 10 1.42 5.09 1.91
N ALA A 11 2.13 4.05 1.45
CA ALA A 11 2.03 2.70 2.04
C ALA A 11 2.59 2.64 3.48
N ALA A 12 3.61 3.44 3.81
CA ALA A 12 4.16 3.54 5.15
C ALA A 12 3.20 4.30 6.10
N GLU A 13 2.60 5.39 5.63
CA GLU A 13 1.63 6.20 6.39
C GLU A 13 0.33 5.42 6.68
N TYR A 14 -0.14 4.62 5.71
CA TYR A 14 -1.24 3.69 5.93
C TYR A 14 -0.90 2.66 7.00
N ALA A 15 0.28 2.01 6.91
CA ALA A 15 0.72 0.99 7.87
C ALA A 15 0.99 1.54 9.28
N LEU A 16 1.39 2.82 9.40
CA LEU A 16 1.50 3.54 10.67
C LEU A 16 0.14 4.03 11.20
N GLY A 17 -0.91 4.01 10.37
CA GLY A 17 -2.25 4.49 10.72
C GLY A 17 -2.35 6.01 10.86
N THR A 18 -1.51 6.77 10.16
CA THR A 18 -1.46 8.25 10.24
C THR A 18 -2.36 8.96 9.23
N LEU A 19 -2.90 8.24 8.24
CA LEU A 19 -3.83 8.76 7.24
C LEU A 19 -5.22 9.06 7.82
N ASP A 20 -5.93 10.01 7.21
CA ASP A 20 -7.34 10.27 7.54
C ASP A 20 -8.30 9.21 6.95
N ALA A 21 -9.61 9.38 7.21
CA ALA A 21 -10.62 8.41 6.79
C ALA A 21 -10.86 8.35 5.27
N GLU A 22 -10.68 9.46 4.55
CA GLU A 22 -10.86 9.55 3.10
C GLU A 22 -9.63 8.99 2.37
N GLU A 23 -8.43 9.40 2.82
CA GLU A 23 -7.14 8.87 2.35
C GLU A 23 -7.05 7.35 2.56
N ARG A 24 -7.47 6.86 3.74
CA ARG A 24 -7.50 5.43 4.05
C ARG A 24 -8.42 4.66 3.10
N ALA A 25 -9.63 5.16 2.83
CA ALA A 25 -10.57 4.53 1.92
C ALA A 25 -10.06 4.53 0.46
N GLN A 26 -9.32 5.57 0.05
CA GLN A 26 -8.63 5.61 -1.24
C GLN A 26 -7.54 4.54 -1.30
N VAL A 27 -6.73 4.38 -0.26
CA VAL A 27 -5.69 3.34 -0.18
C VAL A 27 -6.29 1.93 -0.18
N GLU A 28 -7.36 1.68 0.57
CA GLU A 28 -8.07 0.39 0.58
C GLU A 28 -8.63 0.05 -0.81
N THR A 29 -9.19 1.04 -1.52
CA THR A 29 -9.63 0.89 -2.92
C THR A 29 -8.46 0.61 -3.86
N MET A 30 -7.32 1.26 -3.66
CA MET A 30 -6.12 1.03 -4.46
C MET A 30 -5.53 -0.37 -4.23
N MET A 31 -5.48 -0.87 -2.99
CA MET A 31 -5.06 -2.25 -2.69
C MET A 31 -5.96 -3.31 -3.34
N ALA A 32 -7.25 -3.02 -3.54
CA ALA A 32 -8.18 -3.94 -4.21
C ALA A 32 -7.91 -4.07 -5.73
N VAL A 33 -7.18 -3.13 -6.32
CA VAL A 33 -6.88 -3.07 -7.77
C VAL A 33 -5.40 -3.33 -8.07
N ASP A 34 -4.50 -2.84 -7.22
CA ASP A 34 -3.04 -2.95 -7.36
C ASP A 34 -2.44 -3.88 -6.28
N ALA A 35 -2.14 -5.11 -6.69
CA ALA A 35 -1.49 -6.10 -5.85
C ALA A 35 0.01 -5.80 -5.55
N GLU A 36 0.70 -5.01 -6.40
CA GLU A 36 2.08 -4.56 -6.15
C GLU A 36 2.08 -3.54 -5.01
N PHE A 37 1.11 -2.61 -5.01
CA PHE A 37 0.90 -1.68 -3.91
C PHE A 37 0.43 -2.38 -2.61
N ALA A 38 -0.51 -3.32 -2.68
CA ALA A 38 -0.95 -4.08 -1.51
C ALA A 38 0.22 -4.86 -0.85
N ALA A 39 1.15 -5.39 -1.64
CA ALA A 39 2.36 -6.05 -1.13
C ALA A 39 3.31 -5.08 -0.41
N LEU A 40 3.38 -3.81 -0.84
CA LEU A 40 4.18 -2.78 -0.15
C LEU A 40 3.60 -2.40 1.21
N VAL A 41 2.27 -2.29 1.31
CA VAL A 41 1.58 -2.07 2.60
C VAL A 41 1.87 -3.23 3.56
N GLN A 42 1.67 -4.48 3.14
CA GLN A 42 1.98 -5.65 3.97
C GLN A 42 3.47 -5.71 4.38
N ALA A 43 4.38 -5.31 3.49
CA ALA A 43 5.81 -5.25 3.82
C ALA A 43 6.11 -4.19 4.90
N TRP A 44 5.39 -3.08 4.94
CA TRP A 44 5.49 -2.09 6.01
C TRP A 44 4.87 -2.57 7.32
N GLU A 45 3.65 -3.12 7.29
CA GLU A 45 2.99 -3.72 8.45
C GLU A 45 3.87 -4.80 9.10
N PHE A 46 4.47 -5.68 8.30
CA PHE A 46 5.40 -6.71 8.78
C PHE A 46 6.67 -6.13 9.42
N ARG A 47 7.26 -5.07 8.83
CA ARG A 47 8.44 -4.38 9.40
C ARG A 47 8.14 -3.70 10.73
N LEU A 48 6.93 -3.18 10.90
CA LEU A 48 6.51 -2.45 12.09
C LEU A 48 5.96 -3.37 13.19
N GLY A 49 5.43 -4.54 12.83
CA GLY A 49 4.86 -5.54 13.76
C GLY A 49 5.72 -5.87 14.99
N PRO A 50 7.05 -6.04 14.88
CA PRO A 50 7.93 -6.26 16.04
C PRO A 50 7.90 -5.13 17.09
N LEU A 51 7.59 -3.88 16.71
CA LEU A 51 7.47 -2.76 17.65
C LEU A 51 6.30 -2.97 18.62
N ASN A 52 5.23 -3.65 18.20
CA ASN A 52 4.10 -3.98 19.07
C ASN A 52 4.51 -4.95 20.20
N GLN A 53 5.54 -5.79 19.99
CA GLN A 53 6.10 -6.68 21.02
C GLN A 53 6.93 -5.92 22.08
N MET A 54 7.29 -4.66 21.83
CA MET A 54 7.98 -3.79 22.78
C MET A 54 7.02 -3.08 23.74
N VAL A 55 5.71 -3.12 23.45
CA VAL A 55 4.67 -2.56 24.32
C VAL A 55 4.27 -3.59 25.36
N GLY A 56 4.22 -3.19 26.63
CA GLY A 56 3.78 -4.08 27.71
C GLY A 56 2.30 -4.42 27.60
N SER A 57 1.93 -5.66 27.96
CA SER A 57 0.53 -6.06 28.05
C SER A 57 -0.21 -5.23 29.11
N VAL A 58 -1.38 -4.71 28.76
CA VAL A 58 -2.28 -3.97 29.66
C VAL A 58 -3.60 -4.72 29.70
N GLU A 59 -4.01 -5.17 30.89
CA GLU A 59 -5.24 -5.94 31.06
C GLU A 59 -6.48 -5.06 30.76
N PRO A 60 -7.34 -5.44 29.79
CA PRO A 60 -8.57 -4.71 29.52
C PRO A 60 -9.55 -4.78 30.69
N ARG A 61 -10.43 -3.77 30.83
CA ARG A 61 -11.52 -3.83 31.82
C ARG A 61 -12.42 -5.06 31.53
N PRO A 62 -12.85 -5.85 32.54
CA PRO A 62 -13.56 -7.12 32.31
C PRO A 62 -14.79 -7.01 31.40
N VAL A 63 -15.55 -5.91 31.48
CA VAL A 63 -16.74 -5.63 30.67
C VAL A 63 -16.46 -5.54 29.15
N VAL A 64 -15.21 -5.31 28.74
CA VAL A 64 -14.83 -5.18 27.31
C VAL A 64 -15.16 -6.46 26.54
N TRP A 65 -14.93 -7.64 27.14
CA TRP A 65 -15.23 -8.91 26.47
C TRP A 65 -16.72 -9.15 26.28
N ASP A 66 -17.55 -8.77 27.26
CA ASP A 66 -19.00 -8.89 27.17
C ASP A 66 -19.59 -7.92 26.13
N ASN A 67 -19.07 -6.69 26.08
CA ASN A 67 -19.44 -5.71 25.05
C ASN A 67 -19.07 -6.19 23.64
N ILE A 68 -17.89 -6.82 23.46
CA ILE A 68 -17.45 -7.39 22.18
C ILE A 68 -18.38 -8.54 21.76
N LYS A 69 -18.69 -9.48 22.65
CA LYS A 69 -19.63 -10.58 22.35
C LYS A 69 -21.02 -10.08 21.96
N ALA A 70 -21.52 -9.03 22.63
CA ALA A 70 -22.79 -8.39 22.28
C ALA A 70 -22.74 -7.70 20.90
N ALA A 71 -21.66 -6.97 20.60
CA ALA A 71 -21.49 -6.26 19.33
C ALA A 71 -21.33 -7.22 18.12
N ILE A 72 -20.66 -8.36 18.29
CA ILE A 72 -20.52 -9.40 17.25
C ILE A 72 -21.75 -10.35 17.24
N GLY A 73 -22.85 -9.99 17.90
CA GLY A 73 -24.11 -10.74 17.85
C GLY A 73 -24.06 -12.16 18.44
N HIS A 74 -23.05 -12.49 19.25
CA HIS A 74 -22.88 -13.81 19.87
C HIS A 74 -23.74 -14.01 21.14
N ALA A 75 -24.65 -13.08 21.43
CA ALA A 75 -25.71 -13.30 22.41
C ALA A 75 -26.80 -14.18 21.79
N SER A 76 -26.89 -15.43 22.24
CA SER A 76 -27.82 -16.45 21.70
C SER A 76 -29.29 -16.01 21.72
N ALA A 77 -29.76 -15.46 20.61
CA ALA A 77 -31.14 -15.69 20.20
C ALA A 77 -31.26 -17.17 19.78
N PRO A 78 -32.32 -17.91 20.19
CA PRO A 78 -32.60 -19.21 19.60
C PRO A 78 -32.73 -19.05 18.08
N GLN A 79 -31.97 -19.82 17.31
CA GLN A 79 -32.07 -19.79 15.85
C GLN A 79 -33.46 -20.29 15.44
N ALA A 80 -34.37 -19.36 15.21
CA ALA A 80 -35.64 -19.65 14.57
C ALA A 80 -35.36 -20.20 13.15
N PRO A 81 -36.15 -21.18 12.67
CA PRO A 81 -35.96 -21.72 11.33
C PRO A 81 -35.94 -20.61 10.28
N LEU A 82 -35.02 -20.70 9.31
CA LEU A 82 -34.92 -19.75 8.20
C LEU A 82 -36.19 -19.82 7.34
N VAL A 83 -37.16 -18.94 7.62
CA VAL A 83 -38.27 -18.66 6.72
C VAL A 83 -37.76 -17.70 5.65
N LEU A 84 -37.68 -18.19 4.42
CA LEU A 84 -37.34 -17.37 3.26
C LEU A 84 -38.41 -16.27 3.09
N PRO A 85 -38.03 -14.98 2.95
CA PRO A 85 -38.99 -13.93 2.68
C PRO A 85 -39.59 -14.13 1.28
N GLU A 86 -40.92 -14.18 1.18
CA GLU A 86 -41.61 -14.16 -0.11
C GLU A 86 -41.38 -12.82 -0.82
N THR A 87 -41.02 -12.90 -2.10
CA THR A 87 -40.70 -11.75 -2.96
C THR A 87 -41.94 -10.89 -3.21
N PRO A 88 -41.96 -9.60 -2.83
CA PRO A 88 -43.00 -8.68 -3.29
C PRO A 88 -42.89 -8.48 -4.81
N ALA A 89 -43.96 -8.79 -5.54
CA ALA A 89 -44.02 -8.68 -6.98
C ALA A 89 -43.92 -7.22 -7.48
N ALA A 90 -43.33 -7.04 -8.66
CA ALA A 90 -43.15 -5.73 -9.29
C ALA A 90 -44.44 -5.17 -9.93
N THR A 91 -44.63 -3.85 -9.84
CA THR A 91 -45.56 -3.08 -10.70
C THR A 91 -45.07 -1.62 -10.80
N VAL A 92 -44.36 -1.24 -11.87
CA VAL A 92 -44.85 -0.60 -13.12
C VAL A 92 -44.69 0.94 -13.14
N THR A 93 -44.01 1.43 -14.18
CA THR A 93 -43.85 2.84 -14.61
C THR A 93 -44.55 3.01 -15.96
N PRO A 94 -45.26 4.13 -16.27
CA PRO A 94 -44.85 5.03 -17.39
C PRO A 94 -45.34 6.51 -17.20
N PRO A 95 -45.39 7.41 -18.22
CA PRO A 95 -44.28 8.15 -18.84
C PRO A 95 -44.51 9.71 -18.87
N PRO A 96 -43.61 10.55 -19.47
CA PRO A 96 -43.65 12.03 -19.34
C PRO A 96 -44.08 12.81 -20.62
N PRO A 97 -44.33 14.13 -20.53
CA PRO A 97 -44.27 15.07 -21.66
C PRO A 97 -43.19 16.17 -21.55
N LYS A 98 -42.83 16.78 -22.69
CA LYS A 98 -41.89 17.91 -22.89
C LYS A 98 -42.66 19.13 -23.49
N PRO A 99 -41.99 20.15 -24.06
CA PRO A 99 -41.36 21.32 -23.43
C PRO A 99 -42.10 22.64 -23.79
N ILE A 100 -41.67 23.78 -23.24
CA ILE A 100 -42.08 25.12 -23.74
C ILE A 100 -40.82 25.96 -23.96
N MET A 101 -40.79 26.67 -25.09
CA MET A 101 -39.71 27.56 -25.53
C MET A 101 -40.09 29.04 -25.30
N ASP A 102 -39.07 29.90 -25.48
CA ASP A 102 -39.04 31.37 -25.38
C ASP A 102 -40.31 32.17 -25.71
N ASP A 103 -40.43 33.34 -25.07
CA ASP A 103 -40.29 34.64 -25.76
C ASP A 103 -40.48 35.80 -24.76
N SER A 104 -39.60 36.81 -24.78
CA SER A 104 -39.93 38.25 -24.69
C SER A 104 -38.69 39.14 -24.51
N GLU A 105 -38.43 39.99 -25.50
CA GLU A 105 -37.42 41.05 -25.49
C GLU A 105 -37.88 42.30 -24.68
N PHE A 106 -36.92 43.01 -24.08
CA PHE A 106 -36.90 44.46 -23.86
C PHE A 106 -35.42 44.87 -23.67
N GLY A 107 -34.89 46.00 -24.14
CA GLY A 107 -35.46 47.09 -24.94
C GLY A 107 -34.41 48.21 -25.06
N SER A 108 -34.11 48.62 -26.29
CA SER A 108 -33.00 49.47 -26.74
C SER A 108 -32.83 50.88 -26.12
N ALA A 109 -31.59 51.40 -26.10
CA ALA A 109 -31.17 52.80 -26.39
C ALA A 109 -29.62 52.92 -26.35
N PHE A 110 -28.88 53.18 -27.46
CA PHE A 110 -28.66 54.46 -28.18
C PHE A 110 -27.81 55.49 -27.37
N ASP A 111 -26.80 56.20 -27.90
CA ASP A 111 -26.22 56.30 -29.28
C ASP A 111 -24.75 56.86 -29.23
N PRO A 112 -24.02 57.11 -30.35
CA PRO A 112 -22.54 57.15 -30.42
C PRO A 112 -21.93 58.52 -30.84
N ASP A 113 -21.05 58.52 -31.87
CA ASP A 113 -20.40 59.64 -32.60
C ASP A 113 -19.27 60.45 -31.90
N GLU A 114 -18.27 60.99 -32.60
CA GLU A 114 -17.56 60.58 -33.85
C GLU A 114 -16.18 61.32 -33.87
N PRO A 115 -15.19 60.95 -34.73
CA PRO A 115 -13.85 61.54 -34.74
C PRO A 115 -13.59 62.64 -35.81
N GLN A 116 -12.33 63.12 -35.87
CA GLN A 116 -11.52 63.41 -37.09
C GLN A 116 -10.78 64.78 -37.18
N GLN A 117 -9.43 64.65 -37.28
CA GLN A 117 -8.43 65.35 -38.13
C GLN A 117 -8.23 66.91 -38.10
N PRO A 118 -6.96 67.40 -37.99
CA PRO A 118 -6.59 68.83 -38.09
C PRO A 118 -5.53 69.25 -39.17
N PRO A 119 -5.77 70.31 -39.98
CA PRO A 119 -4.77 71.07 -40.78
C PRO A 119 -4.31 72.38 -40.03
N ALA A 120 -3.54 73.37 -40.50
CA ALA A 120 -2.91 73.71 -41.80
C ALA A 120 -1.62 74.58 -41.65
N ILE A 121 -0.58 74.30 -42.46
CA ILE A 121 0.27 75.22 -43.28
C ILE A 121 0.67 76.64 -42.73
N ARG A 122 2.00 76.96 -42.70
CA ARG A 122 2.69 78.06 -43.45
C ARG A 122 4.14 78.36 -42.95
N GLN A 123 5.13 78.17 -43.83
CA GLN A 123 6.38 78.95 -43.88
C GLN A 123 6.19 80.07 -44.93
N PRO A 124 6.83 81.25 -44.86
CA PRO A 124 8.28 81.47 -45.14
C PRO A 124 8.90 82.48 -44.11
N THR A 125 10.11 83.07 -44.19
CA THR A 125 11.03 83.40 -45.31
C THR A 125 12.48 83.49 -44.81
N GLU A 126 13.44 83.18 -45.67
CA GLU A 126 14.89 83.21 -45.41
C GLU A 126 15.49 84.62 -45.63
N ILE A 127 16.38 85.07 -44.73
CA ILE A 127 17.35 86.16 -45.02
C ILE A 127 18.76 85.70 -44.63
N ARG A 128 19.63 85.66 -45.63
CA ARG A 128 21.01 85.14 -45.61
C ARG A 128 22.04 86.26 -45.58
N ARG A 129 23.05 86.18 -44.69
CA ARG A 129 24.39 86.84 -44.78
C ARG A 129 25.25 86.49 -43.53
N PRO A 130 26.59 86.59 -43.61
CA PRO A 130 27.49 85.71 -44.35
C PRO A 130 28.28 84.77 -43.41
N ARG A 131 28.97 83.79 -44.00
CA ARG A 131 29.69 82.73 -43.27
C ARG A 131 31.05 83.18 -42.75
N VAL A 132 31.30 82.98 -41.45
CA VAL A 132 32.65 82.80 -40.89
C VAL A 132 32.94 81.30 -40.84
N THR A 133 34.04 80.86 -41.44
CA THR A 133 34.47 79.45 -41.42
C THR A 133 35.35 79.16 -40.21
N PHE A 134 34.79 78.52 -39.20
CA PHE A 134 35.56 77.65 -38.29
C PHE A 134 35.30 76.18 -38.68
N GLY A 135 36.24 75.30 -38.38
CA GLY A 135 36.23 73.92 -38.91
C GLY A 135 35.15 73.03 -38.29
N ASP A 136 34.02 72.85 -39.01
CA ASP A 136 32.88 72.00 -38.60
C ASP A 136 33.17 70.47 -38.63
N SER A 137 34.41 70.05 -38.90
CA SER A 137 34.76 68.65 -39.20
C SER A 137 34.74 67.67 -38.02
N ASN A 138 34.38 68.10 -36.79
CA ASN A 138 34.43 67.24 -35.59
C ASN A 138 33.08 67.02 -34.86
N VAL A 139 31.99 67.72 -35.21
CA VAL A 139 30.71 67.63 -34.46
C VAL A 139 29.73 66.60 -35.05
N VAL A 140 29.76 66.39 -36.38
CA VAL A 140 28.92 65.40 -37.07
C VAL A 140 29.36 63.94 -36.76
N ALA A 141 30.65 63.73 -36.52
CA ALA A 141 31.20 62.41 -36.16
C ALA A 141 30.81 61.95 -34.75
N LEU A 142 30.67 62.89 -33.80
CA LEU A 142 30.35 62.57 -32.41
C LEU A 142 28.84 62.36 -32.19
N THR A 143 28.01 63.23 -32.79
CA THR A 143 26.54 63.14 -32.69
C THR A 143 25.98 61.86 -33.36
N SER A 144 26.57 61.41 -34.45
CA SER A 144 26.20 60.15 -35.12
C SER A 144 26.61 58.90 -34.32
N ARG A 145 27.74 58.92 -33.59
CA ARG A 145 28.13 57.84 -32.67
C ARG A 145 27.16 57.67 -31.50
N VAL A 146 26.74 58.78 -30.87
CA VAL A 146 25.80 58.72 -29.72
C VAL A 146 24.42 58.18 -30.14
N LYS A 147 23.91 58.55 -31.32
CA LYS A 147 22.64 58.01 -31.84
C LYS A 147 22.71 56.49 -32.08
N ARG A 148 23.83 55.97 -32.60
CA ARG A 148 24.04 54.53 -32.80
C ARG A 148 24.18 53.77 -31.48
N TRP A 149 24.92 54.32 -30.51
CA TRP A 149 25.03 53.74 -29.16
C TRP A 149 23.68 53.65 -28.44
N ARG A 150 22.84 54.69 -28.55
CA ARG A 150 21.47 54.66 -27.98
C ARG A 150 20.60 53.57 -28.60
N GLY A 151 20.71 53.33 -29.92
CA GLY A 151 20.01 52.24 -30.60
C GLY A 151 20.46 50.85 -30.13
N ILE A 152 21.77 50.65 -29.99
CA ILE A 152 22.35 49.39 -29.47
C ILE A 152 21.91 49.14 -28.02
N ALA A 153 21.93 50.17 -27.18
CA ALA A 153 21.46 50.07 -25.79
C ALA A 153 19.98 49.65 -25.72
N SER A 154 19.09 50.29 -26.50
CA SER A 154 17.67 49.89 -26.54
C SER A 154 17.44 48.46 -27.03
N ALA A 155 18.23 48.00 -28.01
CA ALA A 155 18.14 46.62 -28.50
C ALA A 155 18.60 45.61 -27.43
N ALA A 156 19.69 45.90 -26.73
CA ALA A 156 20.19 45.07 -25.64
C ALA A 156 19.18 44.99 -24.47
N THR A 157 18.55 46.10 -24.09
CA THR A 157 17.51 46.11 -23.04
C THR A 157 16.28 45.29 -23.44
N ALA A 158 15.84 45.36 -24.70
CA ALA A 158 14.72 44.55 -25.20
C ALA A 158 15.02 43.04 -25.16
N ILE A 159 16.24 42.64 -25.54
CA ILE A 159 16.70 41.23 -25.45
C ILE A 159 16.78 40.77 -23.98
N ALA A 160 17.32 41.61 -23.08
CA ALA A 160 17.39 41.29 -21.66
C ALA A 160 16.00 41.14 -21.02
N ALA A 161 15.05 42.00 -21.37
CA ALA A 161 13.66 41.89 -20.92
C ALA A 161 12.99 40.60 -21.43
N ALA A 162 13.18 40.26 -22.71
CA ALA A 162 12.66 39.01 -23.27
C ALA A 162 13.27 37.77 -22.57
N LEU A 163 14.59 37.77 -22.33
CA LEU A 163 15.26 36.69 -21.60
C LEU A 163 14.74 36.54 -20.16
N LEU A 164 14.56 37.64 -19.43
CA LEU A 164 13.97 37.63 -18.09
C LEU A 164 12.55 37.07 -18.10
N VAL A 165 11.70 37.49 -19.05
CA VAL A 165 10.35 36.93 -19.22
C VAL A 165 10.40 35.42 -19.49
N THR A 166 11.27 34.94 -20.40
CA THR A 166 11.40 33.50 -20.68
C THR A 166 11.93 32.71 -19.48
N LEU A 167 12.85 33.27 -18.69
CA LEU A 167 13.39 32.64 -17.49
C LEU A 167 12.34 32.59 -16.37
N SER A 168 11.56 33.66 -16.19
CA SER A 168 10.42 33.67 -15.26
C SER A 168 9.35 32.63 -15.64
N LEU A 169 9.05 32.49 -16.94
CA LEU A 169 8.16 31.43 -17.44
C LEU A 169 8.71 30.02 -17.17
N GLN A 170 10.01 29.78 -17.37
CA GLN A 170 10.64 28.49 -17.06
C GLN A 170 10.54 28.11 -15.57
N ILE A 171 10.67 29.09 -14.66
CA ILE A 171 10.68 28.83 -13.21
C ILE A 171 9.25 28.67 -12.66
N PHE A 172 8.31 29.52 -13.08
CA PHE A 172 6.98 29.61 -12.45
C PHE A 172 5.84 28.95 -13.23
N ARG A 173 5.97 28.74 -14.55
CA ARG A 173 4.93 28.16 -15.43
C ARG A 173 5.55 27.30 -16.54
N PRO A 174 6.23 26.18 -16.21
CA PRO A 174 6.97 25.36 -17.18
C PRO A 174 6.11 24.79 -18.32
N ASP A 175 4.80 24.64 -18.12
CA ASP A 175 3.87 24.13 -19.15
C ASP A 175 3.35 25.19 -20.13
N ALA A 176 3.71 26.47 -19.96
CA ALA A 176 3.37 27.54 -20.91
C ALA A 176 4.29 27.59 -22.14
N LEU A 177 5.30 26.72 -22.24
CA LEU A 177 6.27 26.69 -23.34
C LEU A 177 5.83 25.77 -24.49
N PRO A 178 5.90 26.23 -25.76
CA PRO A 178 5.60 25.40 -26.92
C PRO A 178 6.46 24.13 -26.99
N ASN A 179 5.83 23.00 -27.35
CA ASN A 179 6.39 21.65 -27.33
C ASN A 179 7.75 21.48 -28.05
N ALA A 180 8.11 22.38 -28.97
CA ALA A 180 9.35 22.33 -29.73
C ALA A 180 10.63 22.60 -28.92
N ILE A 181 10.53 23.25 -27.74
CA ILE A 181 11.71 23.72 -26.95
C ILE A 181 11.90 22.89 -25.67
N ARG A 182 11.02 21.93 -25.36
CA ARG A 182 11.14 21.09 -24.15
C ARG A 182 12.33 20.11 -24.30
N PRO A 183 13.37 20.17 -23.44
CA PRO A 183 14.50 19.24 -23.53
C PRO A 183 14.01 17.82 -23.26
N LYS A 184 14.37 16.88 -24.13
CA LYS A 184 13.91 15.48 -24.03
C LYS A 184 14.47 14.84 -22.74
N PRO A 185 13.63 14.23 -21.88
CA PRO A 185 14.12 13.59 -20.67
C PRO A 185 15.09 12.46 -21.01
N ARG A 186 16.30 12.53 -20.46
CA ARG A 186 17.28 11.43 -20.54
C ARG A 186 16.89 10.38 -19.50
N ILE A 187 16.23 9.33 -19.97
CA ILE A 187 15.99 8.12 -19.18
C ILE A 187 17.37 7.50 -18.90
N GLN A 188 17.86 7.67 -17.67
CA GLN A 188 18.95 6.83 -17.15
C GLN A 188 18.30 5.58 -16.59
N THR A 189 18.44 4.46 -17.29
CA THR A 189 18.02 3.16 -16.79
C THR A 189 18.95 2.75 -15.67
N VAL A 190 18.64 3.15 -14.44
CA VAL A 190 19.25 2.57 -13.25
C VAL A 190 18.73 1.15 -13.17
N GLU A 191 19.62 0.18 -13.42
CA GLU A 191 19.33 -1.23 -13.24
C GLU A 191 19.23 -1.52 -11.73
N VAL A 192 18.08 -1.18 -11.15
CA VAL A 192 17.72 -1.60 -9.79
C VAL A 192 17.62 -3.11 -9.83
N LYS A 193 18.68 -3.77 -9.39
CA LYS A 193 18.70 -5.20 -9.11
C LYS A 193 17.77 -5.48 -7.94
N THR A 194 16.48 -5.54 -8.20
CA THR A 194 15.44 -5.92 -7.23
C THR A 194 15.88 -7.22 -6.59
N PRO A 195 16.03 -7.28 -5.24
CA PRO A 195 16.21 -8.55 -4.57
C PRO A 195 15.06 -9.47 -4.96
N ALA A 196 15.36 -10.74 -5.26
CA ALA A 196 14.31 -11.72 -5.54
C ALA A 196 13.29 -11.73 -4.39
N PRO A 197 11.99 -11.89 -4.65
CA PRO A 197 10.97 -11.90 -3.61
C PRO A 197 11.35 -12.93 -2.54
N ALA A 198 11.51 -12.47 -1.30
CA ALA A 198 12.09 -13.24 -0.20
C ALA A 198 11.18 -14.38 0.31
N PHE A 199 10.02 -14.56 -0.31
CA PHE A 199 8.97 -15.49 0.08
C PHE A 199 8.50 -16.29 -1.13
N ALA A 200 9.27 -17.33 -1.47
CA ALA A 200 8.64 -18.51 -2.06
C ALA A 200 7.67 -19.08 -1.01
N PRO A 201 6.43 -19.47 -1.37
CA PRO A 201 5.54 -20.13 -0.41
C PRO A 201 6.22 -21.38 0.14
N SER A 202 6.41 -21.41 1.45
CA SER A 202 6.83 -22.60 2.19
C SER A 202 5.69 -23.61 2.19
N ALA A 203 6.03 -24.90 2.11
CA ALA A 203 5.02 -25.93 2.26
C ALA A 203 4.37 -25.81 3.65
N GLN A 204 3.05 -25.61 3.70
CA GLN A 204 2.32 -25.55 4.96
C GLN A 204 1.64 -26.90 5.21
N TYR A 205 1.83 -27.42 6.40
CA TYR A 205 1.37 -28.75 6.77
C TYR A 205 0.45 -28.69 8.00
N VAL A 206 -0.63 -29.47 7.98
CA VAL A 206 -1.59 -29.54 9.07
C VAL A 206 -1.90 -31.00 9.41
N ALA A 207 -1.93 -31.34 10.69
CA ALA A 207 -2.43 -32.61 11.21
C ALA A 207 -3.60 -32.36 12.16
N LEU A 208 -4.72 -33.07 11.92
CA LEU A 208 -5.84 -33.12 12.84
C LEU A 208 -5.65 -34.30 13.80
N LEU A 209 -5.46 -34.01 15.08
CA LEU A 209 -5.26 -35.03 16.11
C LEU A 209 -6.62 -35.40 16.69
N GLN A 210 -7.13 -36.58 16.34
CA GLN A 210 -8.46 -37.05 16.71
C GLN A 210 -8.39 -38.16 17.76
N GLY A 211 -9.41 -38.24 18.61
CA GLY A 211 -9.57 -39.33 19.56
C GLY A 211 -10.30 -40.53 18.97
N GLN A 212 -10.33 -41.65 19.71
CA GLN A 212 -11.08 -42.86 19.32
C GLN A 212 -12.57 -42.59 19.02
N ASN A 213 -13.14 -41.53 19.60
CA ASN A 213 -14.53 -41.11 19.39
C ASN A 213 -14.72 -40.16 18.17
N GLY A 214 -13.70 -39.97 17.33
CA GLY A 214 -13.76 -39.18 16.09
C GLY A 214 -13.72 -37.65 16.24
N GLY A 215 -13.86 -37.11 17.46
CA GLY A 215 -13.79 -35.67 17.70
C GLY A 215 -12.37 -35.09 17.52
N PRO A 216 -12.23 -33.87 16.95
CA PRO A 216 -10.95 -33.18 16.85
C PRO A 216 -10.51 -32.68 18.23
N ALA A 217 -9.39 -33.20 18.73
CA ALA A 217 -8.86 -32.86 20.05
C ALA A 217 -7.85 -31.71 19.96
N PHE A 218 -6.93 -31.78 18.99
CA PHE A 218 -5.91 -30.76 18.70
C PHE A 218 -5.73 -30.57 17.19
N ILE A 219 -5.24 -29.39 16.81
CA ILE A 219 -4.74 -29.07 15.47
C ILE A 219 -3.25 -28.78 15.61
N LEU A 220 -2.42 -29.46 14.81
CA LEU A 220 -1.00 -29.21 14.69
C LEU A 220 -0.73 -28.58 13.32
N THR A 221 -0.08 -27.42 13.29
CA THR A 221 0.39 -26.77 12.06
C THR A 221 1.91 -26.73 12.07
N ILE A 222 2.55 -27.06 10.94
CA ILE A 222 4.00 -27.05 10.76
C ILE A 222 4.34 -26.22 9.50
N ASP A 223 5.24 -25.25 9.65
CA ASP A 223 5.82 -24.52 8.51
C ASP A 223 7.02 -25.29 7.94
N GLY A 224 6.99 -25.63 6.66
CA GLY A 224 7.99 -26.49 6.01
C GLY A 224 9.36 -25.84 5.78
N ALA A 225 9.47 -24.51 5.83
CA ALA A 225 10.75 -23.82 5.66
C ALA A 225 11.51 -23.66 6.98
N THR A 226 10.82 -23.25 8.03
CA THR A 226 11.37 -23.01 9.37
C THR A 226 11.34 -24.25 10.26
N LYS A 227 10.49 -25.23 9.94
CA LYS A 227 10.16 -26.39 10.80
C LYS A 227 9.65 -25.97 12.18
N ASN A 228 9.10 -24.77 12.31
CA ASN A 228 8.36 -24.34 13.48
C ASN A 228 6.98 -25.00 13.47
N PHE A 229 6.44 -25.26 14.66
CA PHE A 229 5.10 -25.83 14.78
C PHE A 229 4.29 -25.19 15.92
N THR A 230 2.98 -25.15 15.72
CA THR A 230 2.00 -24.67 16.69
C THR A 230 0.94 -25.73 16.91
N VAL A 231 0.61 -25.99 18.17
CA VAL A 231 -0.44 -26.92 18.59
C VAL A 231 -1.57 -26.12 19.24
N ARG A 232 -2.76 -26.19 18.65
CA ARG A 232 -3.97 -25.60 19.20
C ARG A 232 -4.89 -26.68 19.78
N LYS A 233 -5.34 -26.47 21.01
CA LYS A 233 -6.29 -27.35 21.71
C LYS A 233 -7.72 -26.97 21.32
N VAL A 234 -8.52 -27.94 20.87
CA VAL A 234 -9.87 -27.68 20.33
C VAL A 234 -10.95 -28.34 21.18
N GLY A 235 -10.77 -29.62 21.55
CA GLY A 235 -11.82 -30.41 22.20
C GLY A 235 -11.34 -31.36 23.30
N ALA A 236 -10.03 -31.40 23.60
CA ALA A 236 -9.52 -32.28 24.65
C ALA A 236 -9.90 -31.76 26.06
N PRO A 237 -10.51 -32.56 26.94
CA PRO A 237 -10.75 -32.18 28.34
C PRO A 237 -9.43 -32.15 29.12
N SER A 238 -9.17 -31.11 29.92
CA SER A 238 -7.98 -31.08 30.79
C SER A 238 -8.26 -31.80 32.12
N GLU A 239 -7.32 -32.63 32.57
CA GLU A 239 -7.36 -33.28 33.88
C GLU A 239 -6.46 -32.53 34.89
N PRO A 240 -6.92 -32.23 36.12
CA PRO A 240 -6.09 -31.60 37.16
C PRO A 240 -4.86 -32.44 37.50
N GLY A 241 -3.68 -31.81 37.56
CA GLY A 241 -2.42 -32.50 37.85
C GLY A 241 -1.89 -33.39 36.72
N LYS A 242 -2.48 -33.29 35.52
CA LYS A 242 -1.99 -33.92 34.29
C LYS A 242 -1.50 -32.87 33.30
N SER A 243 -0.76 -33.31 32.30
CA SER A 243 -0.33 -32.47 31.18
C SER A 243 -0.40 -33.26 29.89
N PHE A 244 -0.74 -32.60 28.78
CA PHE A 244 -0.69 -33.23 27.47
C PHE A 244 0.73 -33.15 26.93
N GLU A 245 1.22 -34.18 26.25
CA GLU A 245 2.52 -34.15 25.60
C GLU A 245 2.41 -34.61 24.14
N LEU A 246 3.05 -33.85 23.24
CA LEU A 246 3.09 -34.17 21.81
C LEU A 246 4.30 -35.06 21.50
N TRP A 247 4.08 -36.07 20.66
CA TRP A 247 5.07 -37.04 20.24
C TRP A 247 5.15 -37.15 18.72
N LEU A 248 6.38 -37.24 18.20
CA LEU A 248 6.71 -37.62 16.84
C LEU A 248 6.96 -39.14 16.81
N ILE A 249 6.18 -39.89 16.03
CA ILE A 249 6.31 -41.34 15.86
C ILE A 249 6.57 -41.63 14.38
N SER A 250 7.72 -42.22 14.05
CA SER A 250 8.07 -42.68 12.71
C SER A 250 8.85 -43.99 12.81
N ASP A 251 8.66 -44.83 11.80
CA ASP A 251 9.46 -46.01 11.46
C ASP A 251 10.97 -45.72 11.31
N LYS A 252 11.33 -44.50 10.90
CA LYS A 252 12.71 -44.01 10.81
C LYS A 252 13.31 -43.62 12.18
N LEU A 253 12.55 -43.69 13.27
CA LEU A 253 13.00 -43.38 14.63
C LEU A 253 12.93 -44.64 15.54
N PRO A 254 13.95 -44.91 16.38
CA PRO A 254 13.97 -46.12 17.21
C PRO A 254 12.97 -46.08 18.38
N GLN A 255 12.50 -44.89 18.77
CA GLN A 255 11.52 -44.67 19.83
C GLN A 255 10.75 -43.36 19.58
N PRO A 256 9.52 -43.20 20.11
CA PRO A 256 8.78 -41.94 20.06
C PRO A 256 9.61 -40.77 20.60
N ARG A 257 9.53 -39.62 19.96
CA ARG A 257 10.24 -38.41 20.39
C ARG A 257 9.27 -37.38 20.93
N SER A 258 9.45 -36.95 22.19
CA SER A 258 8.75 -35.79 22.73
C SER A 258 9.08 -34.54 21.92
N LEU A 259 8.03 -33.85 21.49
CA LEU A 259 8.07 -32.51 20.90
C LEU A 259 7.74 -31.42 21.93
N GLY A 260 7.24 -31.79 23.11
CA GLY A 260 7.00 -30.90 24.24
C GLY A 260 5.59 -31.02 24.83
N VAL A 261 5.47 -30.45 26.03
CA VAL A 261 4.24 -30.44 26.82
C VAL A 261 3.31 -29.32 26.32
N ILE A 262 2.08 -29.69 25.97
CA ILE A 262 1.03 -28.77 25.52
C ILE A 262 0.36 -28.17 26.78
N GLY A 263 0.33 -26.84 26.85
CA GLY A 263 -0.24 -26.08 27.96
C GLY A 263 -1.77 -26.00 27.97
N ALA A 264 -2.29 -25.06 28.76
CA ALA A 264 -3.72 -24.72 28.77
C ALA A 264 -4.12 -23.93 27.50
N ASP A 265 -3.24 -23.05 27.04
CA ASP A 265 -3.41 -22.16 25.89
C ASP A 265 -2.65 -22.66 24.65
N ASP A 266 -2.82 -21.97 23.52
CA ASP A 266 -2.17 -22.27 22.24
C ASP A 266 -0.64 -22.37 22.37
N PHE A 267 -0.08 -23.52 22.04
CA PHE A 267 1.32 -23.84 22.27
C PHE A 267 2.14 -23.73 20.97
N THR A 268 2.85 -22.62 20.81
CA THR A 268 3.88 -22.49 19.77
C THR A 268 5.22 -22.99 20.31
N ALA A 269 5.75 -24.03 19.68
CA ALA A 269 6.98 -24.65 20.11
C ALA A 269 8.22 -24.03 19.44
N ARG A 270 9.35 -24.10 20.17
CA ARG A 270 10.70 -23.89 19.62
C ARG A 270 10.99 -24.89 18.50
N PRO A 271 12.01 -24.66 17.65
CA PRO A 271 12.28 -25.47 16.45
C PRO A 271 12.87 -26.87 16.75
N VAL A 272 12.18 -27.70 17.54
CA VAL A 272 12.56 -29.08 17.87
C VAL A 272 12.59 -29.95 16.62
N LEU A 273 11.71 -29.68 15.65
CA LEU A 273 11.67 -30.39 14.36
C LEU A 273 12.84 -30.03 13.44
N SER A 274 13.59 -28.95 13.70
CA SER A 274 14.67 -28.49 12.80
C SER A 274 15.73 -29.55 12.49
N GLY A 275 16.10 -30.34 13.50
CA GLY A 275 17.08 -31.42 13.41
C GLY A 275 16.59 -32.73 12.78
N TYR A 276 15.32 -32.80 12.34
CA TYR A 276 14.77 -33.98 11.66
C TYR A 276 14.71 -33.75 10.15
N ASP A 277 14.89 -34.83 9.39
CA ASP A 277 14.73 -34.82 7.94
C ASP A 277 13.26 -34.58 7.55
N PRO A 278 12.97 -33.79 6.48
CA PRO A 278 11.59 -33.54 6.02
C PRO A 278 10.77 -34.82 5.80
N ASP A 279 11.36 -35.91 5.29
CA ASP A 279 10.64 -37.17 5.10
C ASP A 279 10.18 -37.79 6.42
N VAL A 280 10.95 -37.60 7.50
CA VAL A 280 10.58 -38.08 8.85
C VAL A 280 9.41 -37.25 9.38
N ILE A 281 9.47 -35.93 9.20
CA ILE A 281 8.42 -34.99 9.64
C ILE A 281 7.09 -35.27 8.90
N ASN A 282 7.17 -35.51 7.59
CA ASN A 282 6.01 -35.70 6.71
C ASN A 282 5.44 -37.12 6.78
N GLY A 283 6.29 -38.14 6.93
CA GLY A 283 5.87 -39.54 7.07
C GLY A 283 5.38 -39.93 8.47
N ALA A 284 5.67 -39.11 9.49
CA ALA A 284 5.34 -39.41 10.88
C ALA A 284 3.84 -39.44 11.18
N THR A 285 3.50 -40.22 12.21
CA THR A 285 2.25 -40.09 12.95
C THR A 285 2.53 -39.21 14.17
N TYR A 286 1.74 -38.16 14.33
CA TYR A 286 1.77 -37.31 15.51
C TYR A 286 0.78 -37.87 16.53
N ALA A 287 1.18 -37.87 17.79
CA ALA A 287 0.43 -38.48 18.88
C ALA A 287 0.43 -37.58 20.11
N VAL A 288 -0.69 -37.54 20.85
CA VAL A 288 -0.79 -36.86 22.14
C VAL A 288 -1.18 -37.86 23.23
N THR A 289 -0.44 -37.83 24.33
CA THR A 289 -0.65 -38.65 25.53
C THR A 289 -1.10 -37.78 26.70
N VAL A 290 -1.65 -38.40 27.75
CA VAL A 290 -1.91 -37.76 29.04
C VAL A 290 -0.82 -38.18 30.01
N GLU A 291 0.07 -37.25 30.30
CA GLU A 291 1.21 -37.43 31.18
C GLU A 291 0.89 -36.84 32.57
N GLN A 292 1.76 -37.13 33.53
CA GLN A 292 1.78 -36.42 34.81
C GLN A 292 2.09 -34.92 34.64
N ALA A 293 1.86 -34.12 35.68
CA ALA A 293 2.16 -32.70 35.68
C ALA A 293 3.62 -32.43 35.24
N GLY A 294 3.81 -31.66 34.17
CA GLY A 294 5.13 -31.35 33.60
C GLY A 294 5.63 -32.34 32.54
N GLY A 295 4.84 -33.36 32.18
CA GLY A 295 5.15 -34.30 31.10
C GLY A 295 5.88 -35.57 31.53
N SER A 296 6.37 -36.31 30.54
CA SER A 296 7.16 -37.52 30.70
C SER A 296 8.49 -37.23 31.44
N PRO A 297 8.82 -38.01 32.48
CA PRO A 297 10.04 -37.78 33.28
C PRO A 297 11.32 -38.28 32.59
N ASN A 298 11.19 -39.15 31.59
CA ASN A 298 12.30 -39.86 30.94
C ASN A 298 12.31 -39.68 29.41
N GLY A 299 11.42 -38.85 28.86
CA GLY A 299 11.27 -38.66 27.41
C GLY A 299 10.71 -39.86 26.67
N GLN A 300 9.97 -40.74 27.35
CA GLN A 300 9.18 -41.84 26.77
C GLN A 300 7.71 -41.70 27.22
N PRO A 301 6.71 -42.01 26.38
CA PRO A 301 5.30 -41.97 26.78
C PRO A 301 5.04 -42.79 28.07
N THR A 302 4.45 -42.18 29.10
CA THR A 302 4.04 -42.95 30.30
C THR A 302 2.62 -43.50 30.16
N SER A 303 1.83 -42.96 29.23
CA SER A 303 0.50 -43.48 28.87
C SER A 303 0.39 -43.78 27.37
N ALA A 304 -0.64 -44.54 27.00
CA ALA A 304 -0.94 -44.82 25.60
C ALA A 304 -1.40 -43.54 24.87
N PRO A 305 -1.05 -43.34 23.58
CA PRO A 305 -1.61 -42.27 22.77
C PRO A 305 -3.14 -42.29 22.74
N ILE A 306 -3.77 -41.19 23.13
CA ILE A 306 -5.24 -41.05 23.13
C ILE A 306 -5.75 -40.20 21.96
N PHE A 307 -4.89 -39.37 21.37
CA PHE A 307 -5.18 -38.63 20.15
C PHE A 307 -4.05 -38.85 19.15
N THR A 308 -4.38 -39.14 17.89
CA THR A 308 -3.38 -39.34 16.82
C THR A 308 -3.83 -38.70 15.51
N GLY A 309 -2.87 -38.45 14.62
CA GLY A 309 -3.11 -37.81 13.34
C GLY A 309 -1.89 -37.91 12.43
N LYS A 310 -2.13 -37.89 11.12
CA LYS A 310 -1.08 -37.76 10.11
C LYS A 310 -1.02 -36.34 9.57
N LEU A 311 0.16 -35.97 9.10
CA LEU A 311 0.41 -34.68 8.50
C LEU A 311 -0.14 -34.65 7.06
N ILE A 312 -0.79 -33.55 6.69
CA ILE A 312 -1.35 -33.30 5.35
C ILE A 312 -0.77 -31.98 4.86
N GLU A 313 -0.25 -31.96 3.63
CA GLU A 313 0.18 -30.73 2.96
C GLU A 313 -1.05 -29.93 2.53
N THR A 314 -1.18 -28.69 3.01
CA THR A 314 -2.32 -27.80 2.73
C THR A 314 -1.98 -26.68 1.76
N VAL A 315 -0.71 -26.27 1.70
CA VAL A 315 -0.16 -25.39 0.66
C VAL A 315 1.10 -26.04 0.13
N PRO A 316 1.19 -26.36 -1.19
CA PRO A 316 2.40 -26.88 -1.79
C PRO A 316 3.56 -25.88 -1.70
N GLY A 317 4.74 -26.38 -1.36
CA GLY A 317 5.97 -25.59 -1.51
C GLY A 317 6.22 -25.20 -2.97
N ALA A 318 6.87 -24.05 -3.20
CA ALA A 318 7.19 -23.61 -4.56
C ALA A 318 8.02 -24.66 -5.33
N PRO A 319 7.63 -25.07 -6.56
CA PRO A 319 8.35 -26.09 -7.31
C PRO A 319 9.70 -25.54 -7.80
N GLY A 320 10.81 -25.91 -7.14
CA GLY A 320 12.14 -25.49 -7.57
C GLY A 320 13.35 -25.87 -6.70
N SER A 321 13.17 -26.28 -5.45
CA SER A 321 14.29 -26.59 -4.54
C SER A 321 14.53 -28.08 -4.33
N THR A 322 14.99 -28.77 -5.39
CA THR A 322 15.60 -30.10 -5.23
C THR A 322 17.00 -29.94 -4.61
N PRO A 323 17.29 -30.50 -3.42
CA PRO A 323 18.65 -30.49 -2.90
C PRO A 323 19.53 -31.41 -3.77
N ARG A 324 20.78 -30.98 -4.00
CA ARG A 324 21.80 -31.70 -4.77
C ARG A 324 22.94 -32.13 -3.87
#